data_AF-A0A7R9L947-F1
#
_entry.id   AF-A0A7R9L947-F1
#
_cell.length_a   1.000
_cell.length_b   1.000
_cell.length_c   1.000
_cell.angle_alpha   90.00
_cell.angle_beta   90.00
_cell.angle_gamma   90.00
#
_symmetry.space_group_name_H-M   'P 1'
#
loop_
_entity.id
_entity.type
_entity.pdbx_description
1 polymer ?
#
loop_
_entity_poly.entity_id
_entity_poly.type
_entity_poly.pdbx_seq_one_letter_code
_entity_poly.pdbx_strand_id
1 'polypeptide(L)'
;MSARKGLFSYGRVGLTLTFQYEVGQRIIAPVMSHMRCRLSVMCQNLCKVEHRFVINGSSFTPPPAVDVSLVRFTPLIEPRIQLPFNVIEKFVRHLFHHRNKYIRFNVGTLFPKDLKPLVGEVFEKADIDPELRCTMLSVEEIGRLCTVYHDMCDDNMGLFEYDYRARTKLPKVVSAMFVD
;
A
#
# COMPACT_ATOMS: atom_id res chain seq x y z
N MET A 1 -4.57 14.41 3.03
CA MET A 1 -4.56 14.34 1.55
C MET A 1 -5.65 13.41 1.04
N SER A 2 -5.63 12.11 1.39
CA SER A 2 -6.67 11.17 0.98
C SER A 2 -8.10 11.60 1.35
N ALA A 3 -8.35 12.00 2.60
CA ALA A 3 -9.68 12.48 3.02
C ALA A 3 -10.02 13.91 2.57
N ARG A 4 -9.12 14.62 1.85
CA ARG A 4 -9.26 16.04 1.46
C ARG A 4 -9.65 17.00 2.61
N LYS A 5 -9.25 16.67 3.84
CA LYS A 5 -9.45 17.49 5.06
C LYS A 5 -8.19 18.29 5.44
N GLY A 6 -8.35 19.26 6.33
CA GLY A 6 -7.26 20.11 6.85
C GLY A 6 -6.66 20.98 5.76
N LEU A 7 -5.32 21.02 5.67
CA LEU A 7 -4.61 21.77 4.63
C LEU A 7 -5.06 21.42 3.19
N PHE A 8 -5.50 20.18 2.97
CA PHE A 8 -5.93 19.70 1.65
C PHE A 8 -7.39 20.04 1.31
N SER A 9 -8.12 20.71 2.21
CA SER A 9 -9.44 21.27 1.89
C SER A 9 -9.32 22.45 0.91
N TYR A 10 -8.17 23.13 0.88
CA TYR A 10 -7.83 24.18 -0.08
C TYR A 10 -7.38 23.64 -1.45
N GLY A 11 -7.62 22.36 -1.74
CA GLY A 11 -7.24 21.70 -2.98
C GLY A 11 -5.87 21.03 -2.92
N ARG A 12 -5.12 21.07 -4.04
CA ARG A 12 -3.86 20.32 -4.22
C ARG A 12 -2.65 21.09 -3.67
N VAL A 13 -2.65 21.33 -2.36
CA VAL A 13 -1.55 22.00 -1.68
C VAL A 13 -0.28 21.15 -1.76
N GLY A 14 0.75 21.67 -2.43
CA GLY A 14 2.06 21.04 -2.50
C GLY A 14 2.80 21.12 -1.17
N LEU A 15 3.61 20.11 -0.87
CA LEU A 15 4.44 20.07 0.33
C LEU A 15 5.91 19.95 -0.07
N THR A 16 6.78 20.64 0.65
CA THR A 16 8.24 20.46 0.58
C THR A 16 8.71 20.19 1.99
N LEU A 17 9.16 18.95 2.25
CA LEU A 17 9.44 18.45 3.58
C LEU A 17 10.83 17.81 3.62
N THR A 18 11.45 17.86 4.80
CA THR A 18 12.71 17.20 5.09
C THR A 18 12.48 15.86 5.79
N PHE A 19 13.23 14.83 5.41
CA PHE A 19 13.24 13.51 6.06
C PHE A 19 14.67 13.07 6.32
N GLN A 20 14.89 12.14 7.26
CA GLN A 20 16.14 11.39 7.28
C GLN A 20 16.44 10.80 5.89
N TYR A 21 17.71 10.77 5.50
CA TYR A 21 18.12 10.45 4.13
C TYR A 21 17.47 9.17 3.59
N GLU A 22 17.57 8.07 4.34
CA GLU A 22 16.99 6.77 3.97
C GLU A 22 15.46 6.82 3.82
N VAL A 23 14.76 7.55 4.69
CA VAL A 23 13.30 7.71 4.61
C VAL A 23 12.92 8.45 3.32
N GLY A 24 13.67 9.49 2.96
CA GLY A 24 13.51 10.17 1.67
C GLY A 24 13.70 9.21 0.49
N GLN A 25 14.76 8.39 0.51
CA GLN A 25 15.03 7.37 -0.51
C GLN A 25 13.90 6.34 -0.62
N ARG A 26 13.34 5.91 0.51
CA ARG A 26 12.19 5.00 0.53
C ARG A 26 10.94 5.64 -0.08
N ILE A 27 10.64 6.91 0.21
CA ILE A 27 9.46 7.60 -0.34
C ILE A 27 9.50 7.65 -1.87
N ILE A 28 10.66 7.97 -2.44
CA ILE A 28 10.83 8.13 -3.89
C ILE A 28 11.18 6.82 -4.62
N ALA A 29 11.33 5.71 -3.90
CA ALA A 29 11.82 4.46 -4.46
C ALA A 29 10.95 3.96 -5.64
N PRO A 30 11.54 3.77 -6.84
CA PRO A 30 10.81 3.28 -8.00
C PRO A 30 10.52 1.78 -7.88
N VAL A 31 9.73 1.27 -8.82
CA VAL A 31 9.53 -0.18 -9.03
C VAL A 31 10.88 -0.89 -9.15
N MET A 32 10.95 -2.12 -8.65
CA MET A 32 12.14 -2.97 -8.53
C MET A 32 13.25 -2.47 -7.58
N SER A 33 13.14 -1.27 -7.01
CA SER A 33 14.13 -0.79 -6.04
C SER A 33 14.12 -1.61 -4.74
N HIS A 34 15.30 -1.92 -4.21
CA HIS A 34 15.47 -2.53 -2.88
C HIS A 34 14.98 -1.61 -1.74
N MET A 35 14.86 -0.31 -1.99
CA MET A 35 14.29 0.67 -1.04
C MET A 35 12.76 0.78 -1.16
N ARG A 36 12.14 0.14 -2.15
CA ARG A 36 10.68 0.16 -2.33
C ARG A 36 10.00 -0.57 -1.18
N CYS A 37 9.06 0.11 -0.55
CA CYS A 37 8.33 -0.35 0.61
C CYS A 37 6.90 0.22 0.63
N ARG A 38 6.15 -0.09 1.70
CA ARG A 38 4.80 0.47 1.93
C ARG A 38 4.77 1.99 1.79
N LEU A 39 5.77 2.69 2.35
CA LEU A 39 5.80 4.16 2.31
C LEU A 39 5.90 4.68 0.87
N SER A 40 6.69 4.03 0.02
CA SER A 40 6.81 4.36 -1.41
C SER A 40 5.44 4.35 -2.08
N VAL A 41 4.71 3.24 -1.93
CA VAL A 41 3.41 3.03 -2.58
C VAL A 41 2.37 4.01 -2.05
N MET A 42 2.28 4.20 -0.73
CA MET A 42 1.29 5.11 -0.13
C MET A 42 1.51 6.57 -0.56
N CYS A 43 2.76 7.03 -0.59
CA CYS A 43 3.07 8.38 -1.05
C CYS A 43 2.83 8.54 -2.55
N GLN A 44 3.33 7.60 -3.35
CA GLN A 44 3.19 7.63 -4.81
C GLN A 44 1.73 7.47 -5.23
N ASN A 45 0.89 6.76 -4.48
CA ASN A 45 -0.54 6.68 -4.78
C ASN A 45 -1.22 8.05 -4.79
N LEU A 46 -0.86 8.92 -3.85
CA LEU A 46 -1.52 10.22 -3.65
C LEU A 46 -0.77 11.39 -4.30
N CYS A 47 0.52 11.24 -4.59
CA CYS A 47 1.39 12.32 -5.02
C CYS A 47 2.32 11.94 -6.18
N LYS A 48 2.69 12.96 -6.96
CA LYS A 48 4.00 12.99 -7.59
C LYS A 48 5.03 13.37 -6.52
N VAL A 49 5.96 12.47 -6.23
CA VAL A 49 7.04 12.69 -5.25
C VAL A 49 8.36 12.89 -5.98
N GLU A 50 9.13 13.89 -5.55
CA GLU A 50 10.38 14.27 -6.20
C GLU A 50 11.43 14.56 -5.13
N HIS A 51 12.57 13.88 -5.21
CA HIS A 51 13.74 14.25 -4.42
C HIS A 51 14.35 15.53 -5.00
N ARG A 52 14.61 16.52 -4.15
CA ARG A 52 15.16 17.82 -4.58
C ARG A 52 16.66 17.86 -4.36
N PHE A 53 17.11 17.73 -3.12
CA PHE A 53 18.53 17.64 -2.79
C PHE A 53 18.73 17.06 -1.37
N VAL A 54 19.97 16.69 -1.08
CA VAL A 54 20.42 16.23 0.24
C VAL A 54 21.04 17.40 0.99
N ILE A 55 20.73 17.52 2.27
CA ILE A 55 21.33 18.45 3.22
C ILE A 55 22.24 17.64 4.13
N ASN A 56 23.51 18.02 4.22
CA ASN A 56 24.46 17.35 5.09
C ASN A 56 24.03 17.51 6.56
N GLY A 57 24.10 16.43 7.35
CA GLY A 57 23.73 16.46 8.77
C GLY A 57 24.48 17.53 9.58
N SER A 58 25.74 17.81 9.23
CA SER A 58 26.54 18.87 9.88
C SER A 58 25.97 20.28 9.71
N SER A 59 25.02 20.50 8.79
CA SER A 59 24.36 21.79 8.57
C SER A 59 23.25 22.10 9.59
N PHE A 60 22.94 21.18 10.50
CA PHE A 60 21.91 21.36 11.53
C PHE A 60 22.52 21.61 12.92
N THR A 61 21.74 22.22 13.81
CA THR A 61 22.13 22.44 15.21
C THR A 61 20.99 22.04 16.15
N PRO A 62 21.14 21.00 16.99
CA PRO A 62 22.29 20.07 17.03
C PRO A 62 22.37 19.19 15.76
N PRO A 63 23.57 18.70 15.38
CA PRO A 63 23.73 17.87 14.20
C PRO A 63 23.10 16.47 14.39
N PRO A 64 22.22 16.01 13.48
CA PRO A 64 21.75 14.63 13.47
C PRO A 64 22.86 13.66 13.04
N ALA A 65 22.67 12.38 13.37
CA ALA A 65 23.58 11.30 12.99
C ALA A 65 23.53 10.90 11.51
N VAL A 66 22.56 11.42 10.75
CA VAL A 66 22.32 11.09 9.34
C VAL A 66 22.01 12.34 8.54
N ASP A 67 22.30 12.29 7.25
CA ASP A 67 21.91 13.33 6.30
C ASP A 67 20.38 13.43 6.16
N VAL A 68 19.94 14.53 5.57
CA VAL A 68 18.52 14.87 5.41
C VAL A 68 18.18 15.01 3.93
N SER A 69 17.12 14.35 3.49
CA SER A 69 16.56 14.49 2.14
C SER A 69 15.45 15.54 2.11
N LEU A 70 15.53 16.52 1.20
CA LEU A 70 14.42 17.41 0.88
C LEU A 70 13.55 16.79 -0.21
N VAL A 71 12.29 16.50 0.10
CA VAL A 71 11.34 15.84 -0.80
C VAL A 71 10.13 16.73 -1.04
N ARG A 72 9.78 16.92 -2.32
CA ARG A 72 8.57 17.63 -2.74
C ARG A 72 7.46 16.64 -3.05
N PHE A 73 6.26 16.93 -2.56
CA PHE A 73 5.02 16.21 -2.82
C PHE A 73 4.07 17.15 -3.55
N THR A 74 3.65 16.73 -4.74
CA THR A 74 2.58 17.41 -5.48
C THR A 74 1.38 16.47 -5.51
N PRO A 75 0.28 16.79 -4.80
CA PRO A 75 -0.92 15.95 -4.84
C PRO A 75 -1.40 15.75 -6.28
N LEU A 76 -1.71 14.51 -6.61
CA LEU A 76 -2.31 14.18 -7.89
C LEU A 76 -3.74 14.75 -7.98
N ILE A 77 -4.24 14.88 -9.21
CA ILE A 77 -5.64 15.24 -9.45
C ILE A 77 -6.53 14.12 -8.94
N GLU A 78 -6.21 12.90 -9.35
CA GLU A 78 -6.80 11.66 -8.85
C GLU A 78 -5.70 10.75 -8.29
N PRO A 79 -5.97 10.05 -7.19
CA PRO A 79 -5.05 9.02 -6.72
C PRO A 79 -4.95 7.90 -7.75
N ARG A 80 -3.79 7.22 -7.78
CA ARG A 80 -3.56 6.09 -8.69
C ARG A 80 -4.48 4.89 -8.38
N ILE A 81 -4.83 4.73 -7.11
CA ILE A 81 -5.77 3.72 -6.60
C ILE A 81 -6.96 4.47 -6.01
N GLN A 82 -8.14 4.28 -6.63
CA GLN A 82 -9.38 4.98 -6.27
C GLN A 82 -10.24 4.15 -5.31
N LEU A 83 -9.66 3.75 -4.19
CA LEU A 83 -10.34 2.99 -3.13
C LEU A 83 -10.26 3.73 -1.79
N PRO A 84 -11.12 3.36 -0.81
CA PRO A 84 -11.00 3.89 0.54
C PRO A 84 -9.59 3.70 1.13
N PHE A 85 -9.09 4.70 1.85
CA PHE A 85 -7.72 4.70 2.34
C PHE A 85 -7.39 3.50 3.23
N ASN A 86 -8.31 3.13 4.12
CA ASN A 86 -8.17 1.98 5.02
C ASN A 86 -8.02 0.66 4.26
N VAL A 87 -8.70 0.50 3.12
CA VAL A 87 -8.59 -0.67 2.25
C VAL A 87 -7.19 -0.75 1.65
N ILE A 88 -6.74 0.34 1.02
CA ILE A 88 -5.40 0.42 0.42
C ILE A 88 -4.33 0.21 1.49
N GLU A 89 -4.47 0.86 2.64
CA GLU A 89 -3.51 0.77 3.73
C GLU A 89 -3.41 -0.67 4.28
N LYS A 90 -4.55 -1.36 4.45
CA LYS A 90 -4.58 -2.77 4.83
C LYS A 90 -3.90 -3.63 3.77
N PHE A 91 -4.30 -3.50 2.51
CA PHE A 91 -3.78 -4.31 1.43
C PHE A 91 -2.26 -4.16 1.27
N VAL A 92 -1.77 -2.92 1.17
CA VAL A 92 -0.33 -2.63 1.01
C VAL A 92 0.47 -3.08 2.23
N ARG A 93 -0.10 -2.99 3.45
CA ARG A 93 0.54 -3.50 4.67
C ARG A 93 0.81 -5.00 4.58
N HIS A 94 -0.18 -5.79 4.15
CA HIS A 94 -0.02 -7.23 3.97
C HIS A 94 0.93 -7.54 2.82
N LEU A 95 0.77 -6.86 1.67
CA LEU A 95 1.60 -7.06 0.48
C LEU A 95 3.11 -6.93 0.76
N PHE A 96 3.50 -5.94 1.58
CA PHE A 96 4.90 -5.68 1.91
C PHE A 96 5.36 -6.34 3.22
N HIS A 97 4.53 -7.16 3.88
CA HIS A 97 4.89 -7.73 5.17
C HIS A 97 6.05 -8.73 5.07
N HIS A 98 5.99 -9.64 4.11
CA HIS A 98 7.05 -10.63 3.84
C HIS A 98 7.69 -10.36 2.48
N ARG A 99 8.64 -9.42 2.46
CA ARG A 99 9.32 -8.95 1.23
C ARG A 99 10.05 -10.07 0.46
N ASN A 100 10.53 -11.08 1.17
CA ASN A 100 11.25 -12.23 0.61
C ASN A 100 10.33 -13.38 0.20
N LYS A 101 8.99 -13.19 0.23
CA LYS A 101 8.00 -14.17 -0.26
C LYS A 101 7.33 -13.66 -1.54
N TYR A 102 6.77 -14.58 -2.33
CA TYR A 102 5.99 -14.22 -3.50
C TYR A 102 4.69 -13.52 -3.08
N ILE A 103 4.14 -12.68 -3.95
CA ILE A 103 2.96 -11.88 -3.61
C ILE A 103 1.74 -12.76 -3.29
N ARG A 104 1.62 -13.96 -3.88
CA ARG A 104 0.58 -14.94 -3.49
C ARG A 104 0.56 -15.28 -2.00
N PHE A 105 1.72 -15.36 -1.37
CA PHE A 105 1.81 -15.61 0.06
C PHE A 105 1.27 -14.42 0.85
N ASN A 106 1.72 -13.21 0.48
CA ASN A 106 1.35 -11.97 1.16
C ASN A 106 -0.14 -11.66 0.99
N VAL A 107 -0.67 -11.69 -0.24
CA VAL A 107 -2.11 -11.51 -0.52
C VAL A 107 -2.91 -12.60 0.18
N GLY A 108 -2.42 -13.84 0.18
CA GLY A 108 -3.04 -14.92 0.92
C GLY A 108 -3.26 -14.59 2.40
N THR A 109 -2.39 -13.84 3.06
CA THR A 109 -2.60 -13.44 4.47
C THR A 109 -3.81 -12.54 4.69
N LEU A 110 -4.44 -11.99 3.65
CA LEU A 110 -5.71 -11.26 3.75
C LEU A 110 -6.92 -12.19 3.84
N PHE A 111 -6.74 -13.49 3.61
CA PHE A 111 -7.82 -14.48 3.55
C PHE A 111 -7.70 -15.49 4.70
N PRO A 112 -8.82 -15.76 5.42
CA PRO A 112 -8.90 -16.86 6.37
C PRO A 112 -8.81 -18.20 5.64
N LYS A 113 -8.58 -19.29 6.39
CA LYS A 113 -8.33 -20.63 5.84
C LYS A 113 -9.42 -21.06 4.84
N ASP A 114 -10.67 -20.81 5.17
CA ASP A 114 -11.82 -21.29 4.39
C ASP A 114 -12.00 -20.53 3.07
N LEU A 115 -11.50 -19.29 2.99
CA LEU A 115 -11.53 -18.45 1.79
C LEU A 115 -10.18 -18.40 1.05
N LYS A 116 -9.19 -19.22 1.47
CA LYS A 116 -7.91 -19.34 0.75
C LYS A 116 -8.05 -19.70 -0.73
N PRO A 117 -9.02 -20.52 -1.17
CA PRO A 117 -9.21 -20.81 -2.59
C PRO A 117 -9.42 -19.56 -3.45
N LEU A 118 -10.04 -18.50 -2.91
CA LEU A 118 -10.30 -17.25 -3.62
C LEU A 118 -9.03 -16.44 -3.95
N VAL A 119 -7.90 -16.75 -3.33
CA VAL A 119 -6.64 -16.03 -3.56
C VAL A 119 -6.20 -16.14 -5.02
N GLY A 120 -6.44 -17.27 -5.67
CA GLY A 120 -6.11 -17.46 -7.09
C GLY A 120 -6.88 -16.50 -7.99
N GLU A 121 -8.18 -16.35 -7.73
CA GLU A 121 -9.06 -15.43 -8.46
C GLU A 121 -8.62 -13.97 -8.35
N VAL A 122 -8.00 -13.57 -7.23
CA VAL A 122 -7.45 -12.21 -7.09
C VAL A 122 -6.39 -11.93 -8.16
N PHE A 123 -5.49 -12.89 -8.40
CA PHE A 123 -4.41 -12.74 -9.37
C PHE A 123 -4.90 -12.87 -10.81
N GLU A 124 -5.82 -13.79 -11.05
CA GLU A 124 -6.44 -13.98 -12.36
C GLU A 124 -7.20 -12.73 -12.80
N LYS A 125 -8.13 -12.22 -11.97
CA LYS A 125 -8.93 -11.03 -12.30
C LYS A 125 -8.09 -9.75 -12.37
N ALA A 126 -7.00 -9.67 -11.62
CA ALA A 126 -6.09 -8.52 -11.67
C ALA A 126 -5.08 -8.58 -12.83
N ASP A 127 -4.99 -9.70 -13.54
CA ASP A 127 -3.96 -9.99 -14.55
C ASP A 127 -2.54 -9.73 -14.01
N ILE A 128 -2.17 -10.46 -12.96
CA ILE A 128 -0.87 -10.34 -12.27
C ILE A 128 -0.29 -11.72 -11.98
N ASP A 129 0.99 -11.90 -12.33
CA ASP A 129 1.71 -13.12 -11.96
C ASP A 129 1.85 -13.26 -10.41
N PRO A 130 1.29 -14.31 -9.81
CA PRO A 130 1.34 -14.54 -8.36
C PRO A 130 2.75 -14.78 -7.80
N GLU A 131 3.73 -15.09 -8.66
CA GLU A 131 5.13 -15.36 -8.31
C GLU A 131 6.03 -14.12 -8.32
N LEU A 132 5.47 -12.94 -8.63
CA LEU A 132 6.20 -11.69 -8.49
C LEU A 132 6.56 -11.37 -7.02
N ARG A 133 7.51 -10.47 -6.84
CA ARG A 133 7.84 -9.86 -5.54
C ARG A 133 7.11 -8.54 -5.37
N CYS A 134 6.79 -8.17 -4.13
CA CYS A 134 6.09 -6.91 -3.83
C CYS A 134 6.78 -5.67 -4.40
N THR A 135 8.12 -5.67 -4.50
CA THR A 135 8.89 -4.55 -5.06
C THR A 135 8.76 -4.44 -6.58
N MET A 136 8.35 -5.49 -7.28
CA MET A 136 8.20 -5.52 -8.73
C MET A 136 6.88 -4.89 -9.20
N LEU A 137 5.94 -4.65 -8.29
CA LEU A 137 4.64 -4.09 -8.64
C LEU A 137 4.67 -2.55 -8.67
N SER A 138 4.13 -1.98 -9.76
CA SER A 138 3.70 -0.59 -9.87
C SER A 138 2.54 -0.29 -8.92
N VAL A 139 2.22 1.00 -8.76
CA VAL A 139 1.11 1.39 -7.87
C VAL A 139 -0.24 1.00 -8.51
N GLU A 140 -0.30 1.04 -9.83
CA GLU A 140 -1.46 0.72 -10.65
C GLU A 140 -1.76 -0.79 -10.60
N GLU A 141 -0.74 -1.65 -10.68
CA GLU A 141 -0.90 -3.11 -10.51
C GLU A 141 -1.35 -3.47 -9.09
N ILE A 142 -0.78 -2.80 -8.07
CA ILE A 142 -1.27 -2.93 -6.69
C ILE A 142 -2.73 -2.49 -6.60
N GLY A 143 -3.10 -1.43 -7.32
CA GLY A 143 -4.47 -0.96 -7.43
C GLY A 143 -5.43 -2.03 -7.93
N ARG A 144 -5.09 -2.71 -9.03
CA ARG A 144 -5.93 -3.81 -9.59
C ARG A 144 -6.13 -4.94 -8.58
N LEU A 145 -5.06 -5.42 -7.94
CA LEU A 145 -5.15 -6.45 -6.90
C LEU A 145 -6.02 -5.98 -5.72
N CYS A 146 -5.85 -4.72 -5.31
CA CYS A 146 -6.59 -4.13 -4.20
C CYS A 146 -8.07 -3.95 -4.52
N THR A 147 -8.43 -3.63 -5.78
CA THR A 147 -9.81 -3.56 -6.26
C THR A 147 -10.47 -4.92 -6.20
N VAL A 148 -9.85 -5.96 -6.76
CA VAL A 148 -10.42 -7.32 -6.70
C VAL A 148 -10.61 -7.79 -5.26
N TYR A 149 -9.64 -7.52 -4.38
CA TYR A 149 -9.78 -7.83 -2.95
C TYR A 149 -10.94 -7.05 -2.30
N HIS A 150 -11.11 -5.78 -2.65
CA HIS A 150 -12.20 -4.96 -2.14
C HIS A 150 -13.56 -5.50 -2.55
N ASP A 151 -13.74 -5.83 -3.84
CA ASP A 151 -14.97 -6.41 -4.35
C ASP A 151 -15.31 -7.73 -3.64
N MET A 152 -14.30 -8.59 -3.40
CA MET A 152 -14.48 -9.79 -2.60
C MET A 152 -14.85 -9.51 -1.14
N CYS A 153 -14.44 -8.38 -0.56
CA CYS A 153 -14.85 -8.01 0.79
C CYS A 153 -16.33 -7.60 0.84
N ASP A 154 -16.86 -7.00 -0.23
CA ASP A 154 -18.28 -6.67 -0.36
C ASP A 154 -19.13 -7.95 -0.46
N ASP A 155 -18.61 -8.98 -1.16
CA ASP A 155 -19.28 -10.27 -1.32
C ASP A 155 -19.16 -11.19 -0.09
N ASN A 156 -18.10 -11.03 0.71
CA ASN A 156 -17.77 -11.94 1.82
C ASN A 156 -17.74 -11.21 3.16
N MET A 157 -18.86 -11.28 3.88
CA MET A 157 -19.03 -10.63 5.18
C MET A 157 -17.90 -10.99 6.18
N GLY A 158 -17.25 -9.96 6.73
CA GLY A 158 -16.17 -10.11 7.71
C GLY A 158 -14.76 -10.31 7.11
N LEU A 159 -14.61 -10.43 5.79
CA LEU A 159 -13.30 -10.57 5.14
C LEU A 159 -12.41 -9.33 5.34
N PHE A 160 -13.01 -8.13 5.33
CA PHE A 160 -12.26 -6.90 5.59
C PHE A 160 -11.80 -6.78 7.05
N GLU A 161 -12.51 -7.39 7.98
CA GLU A 161 -12.22 -7.38 9.42
C GLU A 161 -11.25 -8.50 9.82
N TYR A 162 -11.06 -9.51 8.96
CA TYR A 162 -10.15 -10.62 9.22
C TYR A 162 -8.73 -10.12 9.50
N ASP A 163 -8.17 -10.61 10.62
CA ASP A 163 -6.79 -10.36 11.05
C ASP A 163 -6.01 -11.68 11.15
N TYR A 164 -5.04 -11.82 10.25
CA TYR A 164 -4.12 -12.95 10.17
C TYR A 164 -3.29 -13.18 11.44
N ARG A 165 -2.88 -12.10 12.12
CA ARG A 165 -2.03 -12.19 13.32
C ARG A 165 -2.83 -12.60 14.55
N ALA A 166 -4.03 -12.07 14.69
CA ALA A 166 -4.96 -12.45 15.75
C ALA A 166 -5.57 -13.84 15.53
N ARG A 167 -5.41 -14.42 14.32
CA ARG A 167 -6.04 -15.68 13.89
C ARG A 167 -7.56 -15.67 14.12
N THR A 168 -8.18 -14.50 13.98
CA THR A 168 -9.60 -14.31 14.24
C THR A 168 -10.40 -15.18 13.29
N LYS A 169 -11.34 -15.98 13.83
CA LYS A 169 -12.31 -16.69 13.00
C LYS A 169 -13.28 -15.67 12.40
N LEU A 170 -13.70 -15.85 11.15
CA LEU A 170 -14.79 -15.05 10.60
C LEU A 170 -16.03 -15.19 11.51
N PRO A 171 -16.83 -14.12 11.67
CA PRO A 171 -18.15 -14.27 12.27
C PRO A 171 -18.91 -15.37 11.50
N LYS A 172 -19.63 -16.23 12.22
CA LYS A 172 -20.40 -17.35 11.63
C LYS A 172 -21.59 -16.79 10.83
N VAL A 173 -21.35 -16.31 9.62
CA VAL A 173 -22.40 -16.00 8.65
C VAL A 173 -21.94 -16.40 7.26
N VAL A 174 -21.75 -17.70 7.03
CA VAL A 174 -21.80 -18.29 5.68
C VAL A 174 -22.44 -19.67 5.81
N SER A 175 -23.77 -19.69 5.70
CA SER A 175 -24.55 -20.89 5.39
C SER A 175 -25.85 -20.46 4.72
N ALA A 176 -25.72 -19.82 3.56
CA ALA A 176 -26.74 -19.77 2.52
C ALA A 176 -26.01 -19.34 1.24
N MET A 177 -26.41 -19.88 0.09
CA MET A 177 -25.82 -19.65 -1.25
C MET A 177 -24.78 -20.66 -1.78
N PHE A 178 -24.80 -21.90 -1.28
CA PHE A 178 -24.43 -23.07 -2.10
C PHE A 178 -25.32 -24.27 -1.73
N VAL A 179 -26.63 -24.12 -1.91
CA VAL A 179 -27.57 -25.22 -2.14
C VAL A 179 -28.61 -24.69 -3.13
N ASP A 180 -28.37 -24.97 -4.41
CA ASP A 180 -29.32 -25.50 -5.39
C ASP A 180 -28.61 -25.59 -6.76
#